data_AF-F6W9R3-F1
#
_entry.id   AF-F6W9R3-F1
#
_cell.length_a   1.000
_cell.length_b   1.000
_cell.length_c   1.000
_cell.angle_alpha   90.00
_cell.angle_beta   90.00
_cell.angle_gamma   90.00
#
_symmetry.space_group_name_H-M   'P 1'
#
loop_
_entity.id
_entity.type
_entity.pdbx_description
1 polymer ?
#
loop_
_entity_poly.entity_id
_entity_poly.type
_entity_poly.pdbx_seq_one_letter_code
_entity_poly.pdbx_strand_id
1 'polypeptide(L)'
;MNYLKSFVQSNEENAPSGSETVARLCDRISSSTLLEDRRDAVRALKSLSKKFRLEVGSQALPQLIEVLTSDYDDEIASYSLDTLFNLTTVDDDGEGNSVLDPEIAASFVDKFTEVEMNINIVLDMVEKYEFSVRWAAVKLLTSLLRGKATVVQNVVLAKPMGISCLMDLLTENREIIRNDV
;
A
#
# COMPACT_ATOMS: atom_id res chain seq x y z
N MET A 1 -7.29 16.49 -47.45
CA MET A 1 -6.86 15.40 -46.55
C MET A 1 -6.84 15.88 -45.10
N ASN A 2 -7.98 16.20 -44.48
CA ASN A 2 -8.04 16.63 -43.06
C ASN A 2 -9.03 15.83 -42.20
N TYR A 3 -9.69 14.80 -42.75
CA TYR A 3 -10.69 14.02 -42.02
C TYR A 3 -10.09 13.01 -41.03
N LEU A 4 -8.85 12.57 -41.25
CA LEU A 4 -8.17 11.60 -40.36
C LEU A 4 -7.60 12.24 -39.09
N LYS A 5 -7.32 13.55 -39.07
CA LYS A 5 -6.84 14.24 -37.86
C LYS A 5 -7.97 14.54 -36.87
N SER A 6 -9.18 14.80 -37.38
CA SER A 6 -10.37 15.04 -36.54
C SER A 6 -10.90 13.77 -35.88
N PHE A 7 -10.69 12.58 -36.47
CA PHE A 7 -11.19 11.32 -35.92
C PHE A 7 -10.26 10.72 -34.85
N VAL A 8 -8.96 11.03 -34.92
CA VAL A 8 -7.99 10.60 -33.90
C VAL A 8 -8.11 11.44 -32.63
N GLN A 9 -8.55 12.71 -32.73
CA GLN A 9 -8.68 13.60 -31.59
C GLN A 9 -9.98 13.37 -30.78
N SER A 10 -10.99 12.72 -31.36
CA SER A 10 -12.26 12.40 -30.67
C SER A 10 -12.23 11.13 -29.81
N ASN A 11 -11.09 10.40 -29.75
CA ASN A 11 -10.96 9.18 -28.96
C ASN A 11 -10.08 9.30 -27.71
N GLU A 12 -9.44 10.45 -27.47
CA GLU A 12 -8.68 10.71 -26.23
C GLU A 12 -9.54 11.30 -25.10
N GLU A 13 -10.75 11.81 -25.40
CA GLU A 13 -11.65 12.41 -24.40
C GLU A 13 -12.51 11.41 -23.60
N ASN A 14 -12.39 10.09 -23.87
CA ASN A 14 -13.17 9.05 -23.21
C ASN A 14 -12.33 8.05 -22.39
N ALA A 15 -11.03 8.30 -22.21
CA ALA A 15 -10.27 7.55 -21.22
C ALA A 15 -10.74 7.98 -19.82
N PRO A 16 -11.19 7.04 -18.96
CA PRO A 16 -11.58 7.39 -17.60
C PRO A 16 -10.41 8.08 -16.91
N SER A 17 -10.69 9.17 -16.20
CA SER A 17 -9.65 9.87 -15.43
C SER A 17 -8.97 8.91 -14.45
N GLY A 18 -7.74 9.21 -14.04
CA GLY A 18 -7.04 8.40 -13.02
C GLY A 18 -7.90 8.21 -11.77
N SER A 19 -8.60 9.28 -11.34
CA SER A 19 -9.54 9.26 -10.22
C SER A 19 -10.74 8.32 -10.46
N GLU A 20 -11.38 8.37 -11.63
CA GLU A 20 -12.52 7.49 -11.94
C GLU A 20 -12.10 6.02 -12.00
N THR A 21 -10.91 5.75 -12.55
CA THR A 21 -10.35 4.40 -12.59
C THR A 21 -10.11 3.86 -11.18
N VAL A 22 -9.54 4.68 -10.28
CA VAL A 22 -9.34 4.32 -8.87
C VAL A 22 -10.69 4.04 -8.19
N ALA A 23 -11.70 4.90 -8.38
CA ALA A 23 -13.01 4.72 -7.77
C ALA A 23 -13.64 3.36 -8.14
N ARG A 24 -13.61 2.99 -9.43
CA ARG A 24 -14.15 1.69 -9.90
C ARG A 24 -13.40 0.50 -9.30
N LEU A 25 -12.09 0.63 -9.08
CA LEU A 25 -11.29 -0.42 -8.43
C LEU A 25 -11.64 -0.54 -6.94
N CYS A 26 -11.81 0.57 -6.23
CA CYS A 26 -12.29 0.57 -4.85
C CYS A 26 -13.66 -0.10 -4.73
N ASP A 27 -14.60 0.24 -5.61
CA ASP A 27 -15.93 -0.38 -5.63
C ASP A 27 -15.84 -1.89 -5.85
N ARG A 28 -14.95 -2.35 -6.74
CA ARG A 28 -14.72 -3.78 -6.99
C ARG A 28 -14.15 -4.51 -5.77
N ILE A 29 -13.23 -3.87 -5.03
CA ILE A 29 -12.67 -4.43 -3.79
C ILE A 29 -13.77 -4.61 -2.75
N SER A 30 -14.65 -3.60 -2.57
CA SER A 30 -15.71 -3.65 -1.56
C SER A 30 -16.92 -4.50 -1.94
N SER A 31 -17.23 -4.63 -3.23
CA SER A 31 -18.47 -5.29 -3.67
C SER A 31 -18.29 -6.72 -4.21
N SER A 32 -17.10 -7.10 -4.67
CA SER A 32 -16.91 -8.43 -5.25
C SER A 32 -16.84 -9.50 -4.17
N THR A 33 -17.59 -10.58 -4.38
CA THR A 33 -17.54 -11.78 -3.54
C THR A 33 -16.38 -12.70 -3.91
N LEU A 34 -15.86 -12.61 -5.14
CA LEU A 34 -14.76 -13.43 -5.62
C LEU A 34 -13.41 -12.84 -5.19
N LEU A 35 -12.59 -13.66 -4.52
CA LEU A 35 -11.25 -13.27 -4.09
C LEU A 35 -10.36 -12.85 -5.28
N GLU A 36 -10.46 -13.56 -6.40
CA GLU A 36 -9.66 -13.27 -7.59
C GLU A 36 -9.94 -11.87 -8.14
N ASP A 37 -11.20 -11.44 -8.11
CA ASP A 37 -11.60 -10.11 -8.56
C ASP A 37 -11.08 -9.00 -7.65
N ARG A 38 -11.17 -9.20 -6.33
CA ARG A 38 -10.61 -8.26 -5.35
C ARG A 38 -9.09 -8.18 -5.52
N ARG A 39 -8.42 -9.33 -5.66
CA ARG A 39 -6.97 -9.42 -5.83
C ARG A 39 -6.50 -8.69 -7.09
N ASP A 40 -7.18 -8.88 -8.22
CA ASP A 40 -6.85 -8.18 -9.46
C ASP A 40 -7.07 -6.66 -9.34
N ALA A 41 -8.11 -6.25 -8.61
CA ALA A 41 -8.35 -4.84 -8.34
C ALA A 41 -7.24 -4.21 -7.49
N VAL A 42 -6.81 -4.88 -6.41
CA VAL A 42 -5.69 -4.42 -5.57
C VAL A 42 -4.38 -4.41 -6.35
N ARG A 43 -4.11 -5.41 -7.20
CA ARG A 43 -2.93 -5.44 -8.07
C ARG A 43 -2.90 -4.24 -9.03
N ALA A 44 -4.05 -3.86 -9.57
CA ALA A 44 -4.18 -2.67 -10.40
C ALA A 44 -3.93 -1.38 -9.60
N LEU A 45 -4.51 -1.27 -8.39
CA LEU A 45 -4.27 -0.12 -7.50
C LEU A 45 -2.78 0.03 -7.12
N LYS A 46 -2.07 -1.07 -6.83
CA LYS A 46 -0.63 -1.07 -6.59
C LYS A 46 0.15 -0.42 -7.74
N SER A 47 -0.26 -0.69 -8.98
CA SER A 47 0.39 -0.11 -10.16
C SER A 47 0.05 1.37 -10.31
N LEU A 48 -1.18 1.76 -10.00
CA LEU A 48 -1.64 3.15 -10.08
C LEU A 48 -1.07 4.01 -8.94
N SER A 49 -0.79 3.47 -7.76
CA SER A 49 -0.30 4.23 -6.61
C SER A 49 1.04 4.92 -6.85
N LYS A 50 1.84 4.41 -7.80
CA LYS A 50 3.09 5.06 -8.24
C LYS A 50 2.81 6.37 -9.01
N LYS A 51 1.74 6.44 -9.80
CA LYS A 51 1.44 7.61 -10.67
C LYS A 51 0.33 8.51 -10.15
N PHE A 52 -0.69 7.92 -9.53
CA PHE A 52 -1.90 8.56 -9.02
C PHE A 52 -1.98 8.39 -7.51
N ARG A 53 -0.87 8.71 -6.83
CA ARG A 53 -0.70 8.48 -5.38
C ARG A 53 -1.80 9.16 -4.58
N LEU A 54 -2.12 10.42 -4.91
CA LEU A 54 -3.13 11.21 -4.21
C LEU A 54 -4.52 10.58 -4.34
N GLU A 55 -4.90 10.19 -5.56
CA GLU A 55 -6.19 9.57 -5.85
C GLU A 55 -6.32 8.21 -5.16
N VAL A 56 -5.30 7.36 -5.28
CA VAL A 56 -5.30 6.04 -4.62
C VAL A 56 -5.38 6.20 -3.11
N GLY A 57 -4.55 7.05 -2.50
CA GLY A 57 -4.54 7.18 -1.05
C GLY A 57 -5.80 7.85 -0.48
N SER A 58 -6.42 8.78 -1.22
CA SER A 58 -7.67 9.41 -0.76
C SER A 58 -8.89 8.49 -0.87
N GLN A 59 -8.91 7.55 -1.82
CA GLN A 59 -10.08 6.73 -2.11
C GLN A 59 -9.98 5.27 -1.66
N ALA A 60 -8.77 4.70 -1.58
CA ALA A 60 -8.56 3.27 -1.39
C ALA A 60 -7.97 2.89 -0.02
N LEU A 61 -7.42 3.86 0.74
CA LEU A 61 -6.72 3.58 2.00
C LEU A 61 -7.57 2.74 2.99
N PRO A 62 -8.86 3.05 3.24
CA PRO A 62 -9.70 2.22 4.12
C PRO A 62 -9.87 0.78 3.61
N GLN A 63 -10.12 0.61 2.30
CA GLN A 63 -10.35 -0.70 1.68
C GLN A 63 -9.07 -1.55 1.69
N LEU A 64 -7.91 -0.93 1.47
CA LEU A 64 -6.61 -1.63 1.54
C LEU A 64 -6.36 -2.17 2.96
N ILE A 65 -6.70 -1.41 4.00
CA ILE A 65 -6.60 -1.85 5.39
C ILE A 65 -7.61 -2.97 5.69
N GLU A 66 -8.85 -2.84 5.21
CA GLU A 66 -9.89 -3.85 5.37
C GLU A 66 -9.47 -5.20 4.76
N VAL A 67 -8.88 -5.19 3.55
CA VAL A 67 -8.36 -6.38 2.88
C VAL A 67 -7.34 -7.13 3.77
N LEU A 68 -6.45 -6.43 4.49
CA LEU A 68 -5.46 -7.08 5.37
C LEU A 68 -6.08 -7.84 6.55
N THR A 69 -7.33 -7.54 6.89
CA THR A 69 -8.04 -8.17 8.01
C THR A 69 -9.10 -9.18 7.58
N SER A 70 -9.67 -8.99 6.38
CA SER A 70 -10.79 -9.77 5.87
C SER A 70 -10.36 -10.85 4.89
N ASP A 71 -9.35 -10.58 4.06
CA ASP A 71 -8.85 -11.49 3.05
C ASP A 71 -7.67 -12.29 3.59
N TYR A 72 -7.93 -13.55 3.97
CA TYR A 72 -6.92 -14.50 4.45
C TYR A 72 -6.06 -15.09 3.31
N ASP A 73 -5.63 -14.26 2.37
CA ASP A 73 -4.82 -14.63 1.21
C ASP A 73 -3.53 -13.79 1.18
N ASP A 74 -2.40 -14.46 1.09
CA ASP A 74 -1.10 -13.80 1.18
C ASP A 74 -0.79 -12.94 -0.06
N GLU A 75 -1.30 -13.31 -1.24
CA GLU A 75 -1.03 -12.56 -2.48
C GLU A 75 -1.73 -11.20 -2.44
N ILE A 76 -3.02 -11.15 -2.12
CA ILE A 76 -3.74 -9.88 -1.99
C ILE A 76 -3.22 -9.03 -0.83
N ALA A 77 -2.85 -9.66 0.29
CA ALA A 77 -2.24 -8.96 1.42
C ALA A 77 -0.92 -8.29 1.02
N SER A 78 -0.06 -8.99 0.26
CA SER A 78 1.19 -8.43 -0.24
C SER A 78 0.96 -7.22 -1.15
N TYR A 79 -0.06 -7.25 -2.04
CA TYR A 79 -0.39 -6.11 -2.88
C TYR A 79 -0.94 -4.93 -2.09
N SER A 80 -1.76 -5.19 -1.08
CA SER A 80 -2.26 -4.14 -0.19
C SER A 80 -1.12 -3.47 0.57
N LEU A 81 -0.19 -4.24 1.13
CA LEU A 81 0.98 -3.71 1.84
C LEU A 81 1.91 -2.89 0.93
N ASP A 82 2.22 -3.41 -0.27
CA ASP A 82 3.03 -2.65 -1.24
C ASP A 82 2.31 -1.37 -1.71
N THR A 83 0.98 -1.40 -1.84
CA THR A 83 0.21 -0.20 -2.19
C THR A 83 0.28 0.82 -1.07
N LEU A 84 0.06 0.40 0.18
CA LEU A 84 0.18 1.28 1.35
C LEU A 84 1.59 1.87 1.48
N PHE A 85 2.63 1.06 1.29
CA PHE A 85 4.01 1.53 1.26
C PHE A 85 4.23 2.56 0.14
N ASN A 86 3.71 2.29 -1.06
CA ASN A 86 3.75 3.25 -2.16
C ASN A 86 3.00 4.55 -1.84
N LEU A 87 2.11 4.62 -0.85
CA LEU A 87 1.46 5.86 -0.43
C LEU A 87 2.30 6.62 0.62
N THR A 88 3.03 5.90 1.46
CA THR A 88 3.73 6.47 2.64
C THR A 88 5.22 6.70 2.42
N THR A 89 5.83 6.09 1.41
CA THR A 89 7.28 6.22 1.17
C THR A 89 7.64 7.57 0.56
N VAL A 90 8.75 8.16 1.02
CA VAL A 90 9.40 9.32 0.39
C VAL A 90 10.56 8.92 -0.50
N ASP A 91 10.99 7.65 -0.42
CA ASP A 91 12.11 7.12 -1.16
C ASP A 91 11.61 6.54 -2.48
N ASP A 92 12.23 6.96 -3.59
CA ASP A 92 11.97 6.39 -4.91
C ASP A 92 12.87 5.16 -5.09
N ASP A 93 12.24 3.98 -5.02
CA ASP A 93 12.92 2.70 -5.23
C ASP A 93 13.32 2.47 -6.71
N GLY A 94 13.16 3.48 -7.59
CA GLY A 94 13.74 3.52 -8.94
C GLY A 94 12.92 2.79 -10.01
N GLU A 95 11.74 2.28 -9.69
CA GLU A 95 10.88 1.58 -10.64
C GLU A 95 9.74 2.44 -11.24
N GLY A 96 9.69 3.74 -10.95
CA GLY A 96 8.65 4.63 -11.47
C GLY A 96 9.16 6.05 -11.71
N ASN A 97 8.99 6.56 -12.93
CA ASN A 97 9.26 7.97 -13.28
C ASN A 97 8.26 8.97 -12.63
N SER A 98 7.85 8.74 -11.39
CA SER A 98 7.00 9.65 -10.63
C SER A 98 7.87 10.43 -9.65
N VAL A 99 7.86 11.76 -9.77
CA VAL A 99 8.39 12.61 -8.71
C VAL A 99 7.53 12.35 -7.47
N LEU A 100 8.09 11.67 -6.47
CA LEU A 100 7.40 11.45 -5.20
C LEU A 100 7.28 12.79 -4.50
N ASP A 101 6.05 13.22 -4.24
CA ASP A 101 5.77 14.41 -3.44
C ASP A 101 5.90 14.04 -1.95
N PRO A 102 6.92 14.54 -1.23
CA PRO A 102 7.13 14.21 0.18
C PRO A 102 6.00 14.72 1.08
N GLU A 103 5.32 15.81 0.72
CA GLU A 103 4.20 16.36 1.51
C GLU A 103 2.99 15.44 1.42
N ILE A 104 2.71 14.87 0.24
CA ILE A 104 1.66 13.87 0.06
C ILE A 104 1.97 12.60 0.86
N ALA A 105 3.21 12.12 0.80
CA ALA A 105 3.63 10.95 1.57
C ALA A 105 3.45 11.16 3.08
N ALA A 106 3.91 12.31 3.59
CA ALA A 106 3.76 12.69 4.99
C ALA A 106 2.28 12.76 5.40
N SER A 107 1.42 13.35 4.56
CA SER A 107 -0.04 13.39 4.80
C SER A 107 -0.65 11.99 4.94
N PHE A 108 -0.23 11.03 4.12
CA PHE A 108 -0.71 9.64 4.25
C PHE A 108 -0.12 8.91 5.45
N VAL A 109 1.13 9.18 5.84
CA VAL A 109 1.70 8.68 7.10
C VAL A 109 0.88 9.20 8.28
N ASP A 110 0.58 10.50 8.31
CA ASP A 110 -0.25 11.11 9.34
C ASP A 110 -1.62 10.43 9.40
N LYS A 111 -2.29 10.32 8.25
CA LYS A 111 -3.62 9.69 8.18
C LYS A 111 -3.61 8.22 8.61
N PHE A 112 -2.58 7.47 8.24
CA PHE A 112 -2.46 6.05 8.60
C PHE A 112 -2.24 5.88 10.10
N THR A 113 -1.39 6.72 10.70
CA THR A 113 -0.98 6.63 12.11
C THR A 113 -1.97 7.27 13.09
N GLU A 114 -2.97 8.02 12.62
CA GLU A 114 -4.11 8.47 13.43
C GLU A 114 -4.89 7.31 14.07
N VAL A 115 -4.88 6.13 13.43
CA VAL A 115 -5.59 4.94 13.90
C VAL A 115 -4.59 3.89 14.35
N GLU A 116 -4.46 3.71 15.67
CA GLU A 116 -3.54 2.75 16.30
C GLU A 116 -3.73 1.31 15.79
N MET A 117 -4.97 0.92 15.48
CA MET A 117 -5.29 -0.40 14.93
C MET A 117 -4.56 -0.68 13.61
N ASN A 118 -4.36 0.34 12.76
CA ASN A 118 -3.68 0.16 11.48
C ASN A 118 -2.24 -0.31 11.68
N ILE A 119 -1.54 0.24 12.68
CA ILE A 119 -0.17 -0.17 13.02
C ILE A 119 -0.17 -1.59 13.60
N ASN A 120 -1.15 -1.93 14.43
CA ASN A 120 -1.29 -3.30 14.96
C ASN A 120 -1.48 -4.35 13.86
N ILE A 121 -2.27 -4.04 12.83
CA ILE A 121 -2.48 -4.89 11.65
C ILE A 121 -1.16 -5.09 10.90
N VAL A 122 -0.37 -4.04 10.69
CA VAL A 122 0.95 -4.17 10.04
C VAL A 122 1.87 -5.06 10.86
N LEU A 123 1.88 -4.94 12.19
CA LEU A 123 2.65 -5.83 13.07
C LEU A 123 2.19 -7.29 12.96
N ASP A 124 0.88 -7.54 12.84
CA ASP A 124 0.38 -8.90 12.59
C ASP A 124 0.84 -9.45 11.22
N MET A 125 0.97 -8.58 10.22
CA MET A 125 1.50 -8.97 8.90
C MET A 125 3.01 -9.27 8.94
N VAL A 126 3.79 -8.60 9.81
CA VAL A 126 5.21 -8.92 10.01
C VAL A 126 5.39 -10.35 10.53
N GLU A 127 4.46 -10.85 11.35
CA GLU A 127 4.52 -12.21 11.90
C GLU A 127 4.28 -13.30 10.84
N LYS A 128 3.64 -12.98 9.71
CA LYS A 128 3.36 -13.95 8.62
C LYS A 128 4.65 -14.52 8.04
N TYR A 129 4.72 -15.83 7.81
CA TYR A 129 5.93 -16.48 7.29
C TYR A 129 6.20 -16.19 5.81
N GLU A 130 5.14 -15.94 5.03
CA GLU A 130 5.22 -15.70 3.60
C GLU A 130 6.11 -14.50 3.28
N PHE A 131 7.09 -14.70 2.39
CA PHE A 131 8.15 -13.71 2.15
C PHE A 131 7.59 -12.39 1.63
N SER A 132 6.70 -12.48 0.64
CA SER A 132 6.11 -11.31 -0.02
C SER A 132 5.35 -10.41 0.97
N VAL A 133 4.57 -11.01 1.87
CA VAL A 133 3.82 -10.31 2.91
C VAL A 133 4.76 -9.71 3.95
N ARG A 134 5.65 -10.52 4.54
CA ARG A 134 6.55 -10.08 5.61
C ARG A 134 7.46 -8.93 5.15
N TRP A 135 8.05 -9.06 3.97
CA TRP A 135 8.94 -8.03 3.43
C TRP A 135 8.19 -6.74 3.13
N ALA A 136 7.00 -6.81 2.52
CA ALA A 136 6.17 -5.63 2.29
C ALA A 136 5.74 -4.95 3.61
N ALA A 137 5.41 -5.74 4.64
CA ALA A 137 5.07 -5.24 5.97
C ALA A 137 6.25 -4.53 6.65
N VAL A 138 7.46 -5.10 6.57
CA VAL A 138 8.68 -4.48 7.11
C VAL A 138 8.96 -3.14 6.43
N LYS A 139 8.92 -3.08 5.08
CA LYS A 139 9.09 -1.82 4.35
C LYS A 139 8.08 -0.75 4.77
N LEU A 140 6.81 -1.13 4.89
CA LEU A 140 5.75 -0.21 5.34
C LEU A 140 6.01 0.27 6.78
N LEU A 141 6.34 -0.64 7.71
CA LEU A 141 6.63 -0.28 9.10
C LEU A 141 7.82 0.67 9.20
N THR A 142 8.89 0.41 8.43
CA THR A 142 10.07 1.28 8.35
C THR A 142 9.71 2.66 7.80
N SER A 143 8.89 2.74 6.77
CA SER A 143 8.37 4.01 6.23
C SER A 143 7.57 4.80 7.29
N LEU A 144 6.69 4.13 8.04
CA LEU A 144 5.91 4.75 9.11
C LEU A 144 6.79 5.21 10.27
N LEU A 145 7.81 4.43 10.65
CA LEU A 145 8.78 4.80 11.68
C LEU A 145 9.58 6.05 11.29
N ARG A 146 9.96 6.19 10.02
CA ARG A 146 10.66 7.39 9.51
C ARG A 146 9.79 8.65 9.64
N GLY A 147 8.49 8.55 9.38
CA GLY A 147 7.58 9.70 9.45
C GLY A 147 7.03 10.02 10.85
N LYS A 148 6.69 9.01 11.65
CA LYS A 148 6.02 9.15 12.97
C LYS A 148 6.59 8.22 14.03
N ALA A 149 7.91 8.22 14.20
CA ALA A 149 8.64 7.33 15.12
C ALA A 149 7.97 7.17 16.50
N THR A 150 7.69 8.26 17.21
CA THR A 150 7.12 8.21 18.56
C THR A 150 5.77 7.51 18.61
N VAL A 151 4.88 7.78 17.65
CA VAL A 151 3.55 7.17 17.60
C VAL A 151 3.70 5.67 17.36
N VAL A 152 4.45 5.28 16.33
CA VAL A 152 4.63 3.87 15.96
C VAL A 152 5.31 3.09 17.09
N GLN A 153 6.37 3.65 17.69
CA GLN A 153 7.06 3.03 18.82
C GLN A 153 6.14 2.82 20.02
N ASN A 154 5.28 3.79 20.35
CA ASN A 154 4.33 3.63 21.45
C ASN A 154 3.35 2.46 21.20
N VAL A 155 2.88 2.30 19.96
CA VAL A 155 2.01 1.16 19.60
C VAL A 155 2.76 -0.17 19.70
N VAL A 156 4.00 -0.23 19.19
CA VAL A 156 4.85 -1.43 19.28
C VAL A 156 5.10 -1.82 20.74
N LEU A 157 5.35 -0.85 21.61
CA LEU A 157 5.55 -1.06 23.04
C LEU A 157 4.27 -1.52 23.76
N ALA A 158 3.11 -1.06 23.31
CA ALA A 158 1.81 -1.43 23.87
C ALA A 158 1.32 -2.80 23.39
N LYS A 159 1.67 -3.22 22.17
CA LYS A 159 1.28 -4.53 21.63
C LYS A 159 1.98 -5.66 22.39
N PRO A 160 1.26 -6.64 22.93
CA PRO A 160 1.88 -7.83 23.52
C PRO A 160 2.83 -8.49 22.51
N MET A 161 4.05 -8.80 22.94
CA MET A 161 5.10 -9.38 22.10
C MET A 161 5.54 -8.51 20.90
N GLY A 162 5.15 -7.23 20.82
CA GLY A 162 5.50 -6.35 19.70
C GLY A 162 7.02 -6.21 19.48
N ILE A 163 7.78 -6.00 20.56
CA ILE A 163 9.26 -5.94 20.48
C ILE A 163 9.85 -7.30 20.08
N SER A 164 9.35 -8.40 20.67
CA SER A 164 9.85 -9.75 20.38
C SER A 164 9.65 -10.11 18.92
N CYS A 165 8.48 -9.80 18.36
CA CYS A 165 8.17 -9.97 16.94
C CYS A 165 9.22 -9.27 16.04
N LEU A 166 9.60 -8.03 16.36
CA LEU A 166 10.63 -7.31 15.60
C LEU A 166 12.04 -7.89 15.80
N MET A 167 12.37 -8.33 17.02
CA MET A 167 13.66 -8.96 17.30
C MET A 167 13.83 -10.29 16.55
N ASP A 168 12.75 -11.04 16.34
CA ASP A 168 12.78 -12.29 15.58
C ASP A 168 13.19 -12.06 14.11
N LEU A 169 12.91 -10.89 13.54
CA LEU A 169 13.37 -10.53 12.18
C LEU A 169 14.90 -10.48 12.07
N LEU A 170 15.62 -10.15 13.15
CA LEU A 170 17.09 -10.16 13.16
C LEU A 170 17.65 -11.57 13.05
N THR A 171 16.86 -12.58 13.40
CA THR A 171 17.21 -14.00 13.32
C THR A 171 16.72 -14.68 12.03
N GLU A 172 16.10 -13.91 11.13
CA GLU A 172 15.56 -14.42 9.88
C GLU A 172 16.67 -14.95 8.95
N ASN A 173 16.40 -16.12 8.34
CA ASN A 173 17.33 -16.78 7.43
C ASN A 173 17.45 -16.04 6.09
N ARG A 174 16.38 -15.34 5.69
CA ARG A 174 16.29 -14.59 4.44
C ARG A 174 16.95 -13.22 4.62
N GLU A 175 18.16 -13.08 4.08
CA GLU A 175 19.00 -11.91 4.29
C GLU A 175 18.37 -10.60 3.83
N ILE A 176 17.53 -10.63 2.79
CA ILE A 176 16.82 -9.44 2.29
C ILE A 176 15.95 -8.83 3.40
N ILE A 177 15.17 -9.66 4.11
CA ILE A 177 14.33 -9.17 5.22
C ILE A 177 15.22 -8.71 6.37
N ARG A 178 16.24 -9.50 6.73
CA ARG A 178 17.14 -9.19 7.85
C ARG A 178 17.91 -7.88 7.66
N ASN A 179 18.29 -7.55 6.43
CA ASN A 179 19.07 -6.35 6.12
C ASN A 179 18.21 -5.07 6.03
N ASP A 180 16.90 -5.22 5.83
CA ASP A 180 15.95 -4.11 5.71
C ASP A 180 15.30 -3.69 7.05
N VAL A 181 15.65 -4.39 8.15
CA VAL A 181 15.23 -4.10 9.54
C VAL A 181 16.10 -3.01 10.16
#